data_AF-A0A536DKK0-F1
#
_entry.id   AF-A0A536DKK0-F1
#
_cell.length_a   1.000
_cell.length_b   1.000
_cell.length_c   1.000
_cell.angle_alpha   90.00
_cell.angle_beta   90.00
_cell.angle_gamma   90.00
#
_symmetry.space_group_name_H-M   'P 1'
#
loop_
_entity.id
_entity.type
_entity.pdbx_description
1 polymer ?
#
loop_
_entity_poly.entity_id
_entity_poly.type
_entity_poly.pdbx_seq_one_letter_code
_entity_poly.pdbx_strand_id
1 'polypeptide(L)' 'MSAYTLLQLVEVVVFSAVLLYGVLSRRPSIAVLGGGFLIGKAVLNILAPEGGSVYRRSLIGYGLGGLYTLLGIAAVHFLT' A
#
# COMPACT_ATOMS: atom_id res chain seq x y z
N MET A 1 -16.77 5.34 15.46
CA MET A 1 -15.54 5.40 14.64
C MET A 1 -15.74 6.43 13.54
N SER A 2 -14.70 7.16 13.13
CA SER A 2 -14.86 8.12 12.02
C SER A 2 -15.05 7.39 10.69
N ALA A 3 -15.78 7.99 9.75
CA ALA A 3 -15.93 7.44 8.38
C ALA A 3 -14.57 7.21 7.71
N TYR A 4 -13.61 8.09 7.98
CA TYR A 4 -12.23 7.97 7.51
C TYR A 4 -11.54 6.72 8.08
N THR A 5 -11.69 6.45 9.38
CA THR A 5 -11.12 5.24 10.01
C THR A 5 -11.72 3.97 9.40
N LEU A 6 -13.03 3.95 9.13
CA LEU A 6 -13.68 2.81 8.46
C LEU A 6 -13.11 2.58 7.06
N LEU A 7 -12.95 3.65 6.27
CA LEU A 7 -12.32 3.58 4.95
C LEU A 7 -10.90 2.99 5.03
N GLN A 8 -10.09 3.46 5.99
CA GLN A 8 -8.74 2.93 6.17
C GLN A 8 -8.72 1.43 6.47
N LEU A 9 -9.67 0.92 7.27
CA LEU A 9 -9.77 -0.50 7.55
C LEU A 9 -10.18 -1.31 6.32
N VAL A 10 -11.15 -0.81 5.54
CA VAL A 10 -11.55 -1.43 4.27
C VAL A 10 -10.38 -1.50 3.31
N GLU A 11 -9.63 -0.40 3.15
CA GLU A 11 -8.43 -0.35 2.31
C GLU A 11 -7.39 -1.39 2.77
N VAL A 12 -7.11 -1.50 4.07
CA VAL A 12 -6.17 -2.50 4.61
C VAL A 12 -6.64 -3.92 4.28
N VAL A 13 -7.92 -4.24 4.44
CA VAL A 13 -8.47 -5.56 4.10
C VAL A 13 -8.30 -5.85 2.61
N VAL A 14 -8.67 -4.90 1.74
CA VAL A 14 -8.57 -5.06 0.29
C VAL A 14 -7.11 -5.25 -0.15
N PHE A 15 -6.19 -4.44 0.34
CA PHE A 15 -4.76 -4.54 -0.03
C PHE A 15 -4.13 -5.83 0.50
N SER A 16 -4.53 -6.27 1.69
CA SER A 16 -4.12 -7.57 2.24
C SER A 16 -4.63 -8.73 1.39
N ALA A 17 -5.86 -8.65 0.88
CA ALA A 17 -6.42 -9.65 -0.04
C ALA A 17 -5.66 -9.69 -1.38
N VAL A 18 -5.26 -8.53 -1.92
CA VAL A 18 -4.43 -8.45 -3.14
C VAL A 18 -3.06 -9.11 -2.91
N LEU A 19 -2.40 -8.78 -1.79
CA LEU A 19 -1.13 -9.40 -1.41
C LEU A 19 -1.27 -10.92 -1.27
N LEU A 20 -2.26 -11.37 -0.50
CA LEU A 20 -2.52 -12.79 -0.27
C LEU A 20 -2.81 -13.54 -1.57
N TYR A 21 -3.64 -12.95 -2.45
CA TYR A 21 -3.91 -13.52 -3.76
C TYR A 21 -2.62 -13.62 -4.61
N GLY A 22 -1.78 -12.59 -4.62
CA GLY A 22 -0.49 -12.62 -5.33
C GLY A 22 0.42 -13.74 -4.84
N VAL A 23 0.49 -13.95 -3.52
CA VAL A 23 1.26 -15.05 -2.90
C VAL A 23 0.67 -16.41 -3.28
N LEU A 24 -0.62 -16.63 -3.06
CA LEU A 24 -1.28 -17.93 -3.29
C LEU A 24 -1.31 -18.32 -4.77
N SER A 25 -1.47 -17.35 -5.68
CA SER A 25 -1.46 -17.58 -7.13
C SER A 25 -0.06 -17.62 -7.75
N ARG A 26 1.01 -17.49 -6.94
CA ARG A 26 2.41 -17.42 -7.39
C ARG A 26 2.64 -16.31 -8.43
N ARG A 27 2.00 -15.16 -8.24
CA ARG A 27 2.11 -13.97 -9.09
C ARG A 27 2.87 -12.87 -8.34
N PRO A 28 4.22 -12.86 -8.42
CA PRO A 28 5.05 -11.97 -7.60
C PRO A 28 4.73 -10.48 -7.81
N SER A 29 4.44 -10.04 -9.04
CA SER A 29 4.05 -8.66 -9.31
C SER A 29 2.77 -8.23 -8.60
N ILE A 30 1.81 -9.14 -8.44
CA ILE A 30 0.55 -8.86 -7.71
C ILE A 30 0.80 -8.83 -6.20
N ALA A 31 1.68 -9.71 -5.69
CA ALA A 31 2.08 -9.68 -4.29
C ALA A 31 2.75 -8.34 -3.95
N VAL A 32 3.68 -7.89 -4.81
CA VAL A 32 4.35 -6.59 -4.68
C VAL A 32 3.34 -5.43 -4.70
N LEU A 33 2.34 -5.47 -5.60
CA LEU A 33 1.28 -4.46 -5.65
C LEU A 33 0.51 -4.35 -4.33
N GLY A 34 0.06 -5.48 -3.77
CA GLY A 34 -0.64 -5.49 -2.49
C GLY A 34 0.24 -5.00 -1.34
N GLY A 35 1.50 -5.44 -1.31
CA GLY A 35 2.49 -5.00 -0.32
C GLY A 35 2.78 -3.50 -0.39
N GLY A 36 2.95 -2.95 -1.59
CA GLY A 36 3.18 -1.52 -1.79
C GLY A 36 2.02 -0.65 -1.34
N PHE A 37 0.77 -1.06 -1.58
CA PHE A 37 -0.39 -0.36 -1.03
C PHE A 37 -0.42 -0.38 0.51
N LEU A 38 -0.11 -1.52 1.14
CA LEU A 38 -0.01 -1.62 2.60
C LEU A 38 1.11 -0.75 3.17
N ILE A 39 2.26 -0.66 2.49
CA ILE A 39 3.33 0.28 2.85
C ILE A 39 2.81 1.71 2.80
N GLY A 40 2.08 2.08 1.73
CA GLY A 40 1.50 3.41 1.63
C GLY A 40 0.53 3.74 2.77
N LYS A 41 -0.26 2.75 3.23
CA LYS A 41 -1.11 2.88 4.43
C LYS A 41 -0.30 3.02 5.71
N ALA A 42 0.78 2.25 5.85
CA ALA A 42 1.68 2.34 7.01
C ALA A 42 2.31 3.73 7.10
N VAL A 43 2.86 4.25 6.00
CA VAL A 43 3.43 5.60 5.91
C VAL A 43 2.39 6.66 6.29
N LEU A 44 1.18 6.58 5.73
CA LEU A 44 0.11 7.51 6.06
C LEU A 44 -0.20 7.55 7.57
N ASN A 45 -0.23 6.37 8.21
CA ASN A 45 -0.51 6.26 9.64
C ASN A 45 0.64 6.76 10.50
N ILE A 46 1.90 6.54 10.09
CA ILE A 46 3.09 7.13 10.73
C ILE A 46 3.02 8.65 10.70
N LEU A 47 2.57 9.24 9.57
CA LEU A 47 2.45 10.70 9.43
C LEU A 47 1.22 11.29 10.13
N ALA A 48 0.37 10.46 10.76
CA ALA A 48 -0.84 10.95 11.42
C ALA A 48 -0.59 11.86 12.64
N PRO A 49 0.39 11.62 13.52
CA PRO A 49 0.70 12.48 14.66
C PRO A 49 1.43 13.78 14.28
N GLU A 50 2.18 13.79 13.18
CA GLU A 50 3.08 14.89 12.78
C GLU A 50 2.38 16.05 12.03
N GLY A 51 1.09 15.90 11.72
CA GLY A 51 0.23 17.02 11.35
C GLY A 51 0.20 17.37 9.87
N GLY A 52 -1.02 17.39 9.32
CA GLY A 52 -1.35 17.83 7.98
C GLY A 52 -2.74 17.36 7.56
N SER A 53 -3.26 17.91 6.47
CA SER A 53 -4.52 17.44 5.90
C SER A 53 -4.45 15.94 5.56
N VAL A 54 -5.60 15.26 5.60
CA VAL A 54 -5.71 13.87 5.10
C VAL A 54 -5.14 13.76 3.69
N TYR A 55 -5.38 14.77 2.85
CA TYR A 55 -4.85 14.87 1.50
C TYR A 55 -3.32 14.78 1.45
N ARG A 56 -2.60 15.63 2.20
CA ARG A 56 -1.13 15.64 2.21
C ARG A 56 -0.54 14.29 2.62
N ARG A 57 -1.09 13.69 3.68
CA ARG A 57 -0.64 12.37 4.17
C ARG A 57 -0.94 11.26 3.17
N SER A 58 -2.08 11.35 2.49
CA SER A 58 -2.46 10.41 1.42
C SER A 58 -1.54 10.53 0.22
N LEU A 59 -1.18 11.74 -0.19
CA LEU A 59 -0.25 11.96 -1.30
C LEU A 59 1.14 11.38 -0.99
N ILE A 60 1.68 11.62 0.21
CA ILE A 60 2.99 11.08 0.61
C ILE A 60 2.91 9.55 0.76
N GLY A 61 1.90 9.05 1.45
CA GLY A 61 1.71 7.61 1.67
C GLY A 61 1.57 6.84 0.38
N TYR A 62 0.62 7.22 -0.48
CA TYR A 62 0.44 6.56 -1.77
C TYR A 62 1.56 6.83 -2.77
N GLY A 63 2.25 7.98 -2.68
CA GLY A 63 3.44 8.26 -3.46
C GLY A 63 4.58 7.29 -3.14
N LEU A 64 4.89 7.10 -1.85
CA LEU A 64 5.93 6.17 -1.40
C LEU A 64 5.54 4.71 -1.64
N GLY A 65 4.29 4.34 -1.39
CA GLY A 65 3.77 3.00 -1.72
C GLY A 65 3.80 2.69 -3.22
N GLY A 66 3.48 3.68 -4.06
CA GLY A 66 3.58 3.58 -5.51
C GLY A 66 5.02 3.43 -5.99
N LEU A 67 5.95 4.23 -5.45
CA LEU A 67 7.38 4.10 -5.76
C LEU A 67 7.91 2.70 -5.40
N TYR A 68 7.57 2.21 -4.20
CA TYR A 68 7.92 0.84 -3.79
C TYR A 68 7.36 -0.20 -4.76
N THR A 69 6.10 -0.06 -5.16
CA THR A 69 5.45 -0.97 -6.11
C THR A 69 6.15 -0.99 -7.46
N LEU A 70 6.47 0.19 -8.01
CA LEU A 70 7.14 0.30 -9.31
C LEU A 70 8.53 -0.33 -9.28
N LEU A 71 9.33 -0.01 -8.26
CA LEU A 71 10.67 -0.60 -8.09
C LEU A 71 10.59 -2.11 -7.89
N GLY A 72 9.63 -2.59 -7.08
CA GLY A 72 9.44 -4.01 -6.85
C GLY A 72 8.97 -4.77 -8.10
N ILE A 73 8.05 -4.21 -8.88
CA ILE A 73 7.60 -4.82 -10.14
C ILE A 73 8.73 -4.85 -11.16
N ALA A 74 9.51 -3.78 -11.27
CA ALA A 74 10.70 -3.77 -12.12
C ALA A 74 11.70 -4.84 -11.68
N ALA A 75 11.98 -4.95 -10.38
CA ALA A 75 12.84 -5.99 -9.83
C ALA A 75 12.31 -7.40 -10.15
N VAL A 76 11.01 -7.66 -10.00
CA VAL A 76 10.40 -8.92 -10.40
C VAL A 76 10.65 -9.19 -11.88
N HIS A 77 10.38 -8.23 -12.77
CA HIS A 77 10.57 -8.42 -14.21
C HIS A 77 12.01 -8.76 -14.62
N PHE A 78 13.02 -8.18 -13.93
CA PHE A 78 14.42 -8.41 -14.28
C PHE A 78 15.09 -9.56 -13.52
N LEU A 79 14.49 -10.04 -12.41
CA LEU A 79 15.09 -11.05 -11.54
C LEU A 79 14.37 -12.41 -11.54
N THR A 80 13.20 -12.51 -12.18
CA THR A 80 12.44 -13.77 -12.35
C THR A 80 12.17 -14.06 -13.81
#